data_AF-A0A7V9LDE4-F1
#
_entry.id   AF-A0A7V9LDE4-F1
#
_cell.length_a   1.000
_cell.length_b   1.000
_cell.length_c   1.000
_cell.angle_alpha   90.00
_cell.angle_beta   90.00
_cell.angle_gamma   90.00
#
_symmetry.space_group_name_H-M   'P 1'
#
loop_
_entity.id
_entity.type
_entity.pdbx_description
1 polymer ?
#
loop_
_entity_poly.entity_id
_entity_poly.type
_entity_poly.pdbx_seq_one_letter_code
_entity_poly.pdbx_strand_id
1 'polypeptide(L)'
;MTTPFEKIGADALRSLIADFYDRVFRDVMIGFMFQGKDKKHLIDREWELIAALLGAPGVKYTGRPMRTAHAQHTIFGGHFERRLQILREAMRDHAVDAEVQQVWIDHTQSLRAQITRDKGSECATTAETAPKLAIVPDAPDLPPDKPIKLGRR
;
A
#
# COMPACT_ATOMS: atom_id res chain seq x y z
N MET A 1 5.75 31.10 -9.96
CA MET A 1 5.26 30.16 -8.92
C MET A 1 6.20 28.98 -8.94
N THR A 2 6.70 28.57 -7.78
CA THR A 2 7.60 27.42 -7.65
C THR A 2 6.78 26.13 -7.72
N THR A 3 7.18 25.20 -8.56
CA THR A 3 6.57 23.87 -8.68
C THR A 3 6.92 22.99 -7.48
N PRO A 4 6.09 21.98 -7.14
CA PRO A 4 6.45 20.96 -6.17
C PRO A 4 7.78 20.26 -6.49
N PHE A 5 8.11 20.09 -7.78
CA PHE A 5 9.39 19.50 -8.18
C PHE A 5 10.59 20.37 -7.80
N GLU A 6 10.49 21.70 -7.95
CA GLU A 6 11.55 22.63 -7.54
C GLU A 6 11.76 22.64 -6.02
N LYS A 7 10.72 22.34 -5.23
CA LYS A 7 10.83 22.24 -3.76
C LYS A 7 11.64 21.02 -3.31
N ILE A 8 11.43 19.86 -3.94
CA ILE A 8 12.14 18.63 -3.58
C ILE A 8 13.49 18.51 -4.30
N GLY A 9 13.57 18.89 -5.57
CA GLY A 9 14.74 18.69 -6.41
C GLY A 9 14.91 17.26 -6.90
N ALA A 10 15.63 17.11 -8.02
CA ALA A 10 15.80 15.85 -8.74
C ALA A 10 16.52 14.77 -7.90
N ASP A 11 17.62 15.14 -7.25
CA ASP A 11 18.50 14.21 -6.53
C ASP A 11 17.88 13.74 -5.21
N ALA A 12 17.21 14.63 -4.48
CA ALA A 12 16.50 14.26 -3.27
C ALA A 12 15.29 13.36 -3.59
N LEU A 13 14.53 13.67 -4.65
CA LEU A 13 13.46 12.78 -5.13
C LEU A 13 14.01 11.39 -5.46
N ARG A 14 15.15 11.32 -6.16
CA ARG A 14 15.80 10.06 -6.53
C ARG A 14 16.26 9.27 -5.31
N SER A 15 16.88 9.95 -4.35
CA SER A 15 17.38 9.35 -3.10
C SER A 15 16.24 8.80 -2.25
N LEU A 16 15.15 9.54 -2.14
CA LEU A 16 13.94 9.10 -1.46
C LEU A 16 13.33 7.87 -2.11
N ILE A 17 13.19 7.85 -3.45
CA ILE A 17 12.63 6.70 -4.17
C ILE A 17 13.51 5.45 -3.98
N ALA A 18 14.83 5.62 -3.95
CA ALA A 18 15.75 4.52 -3.70
C ALA A 18 15.54 3.90 -2.30
N ASP A 19 15.50 4.74 -1.25
CA ASP A 19 15.21 4.28 0.12
C ASP A 19 13.82 3.64 0.23
N PHE A 20 12.81 4.25 -0.38
CA PHE A 20 11.46 3.71 -0.47
C PHE A 20 11.44 2.28 -1.04
N TYR A 21 12.10 2.04 -2.19
CA TYR A 21 12.16 0.70 -2.78
C TYR A 21 13.04 -0.26 -1.97
N ASP A 22 14.08 0.20 -1.28
CA ASP A 22 14.84 -0.63 -0.35
C ASP A 22 13.99 -1.11 0.83
N ARG A 23 13.09 -0.28 1.34
CA ARG A 23 12.11 -0.66 2.37
C ARG A 23 11.06 -1.62 1.80
N VAL A 24 10.50 -1.33 0.62
CA VAL A 24 9.50 -2.19 -0.04
C VAL A 24 10.03 -3.61 -0.31
N PHE A 25 11.25 -3.74 -0.82
CA PHE A 25 11.84 -5.05 -1.14
C PHE A 25 12.14 -5.90 0.10
N ARG A 26 12.40 -5.25 1.25
CA ARG A 26 12.67 -5.91 2.54
C ARG A 26 11.41 -6.10 3.39
N ASP A 27 10.27 -5.57 2.96
CA ASP A 27 9.04 -5.63 3.73
C ASP A 27 8.46 -7.05 3.78
N VAL A 28 8.10 -7.50 4.97
CA VAL A 28 7.60 -8.86 5.21
C VAL A 28 6.22 -9.13 4.60
N MET A 29 5.41 -8.10 4.38
CA MET A 29 4.05 -8.24 3.83
C MET A 29 4.00 -8.12 2.32
N ILE A 30 4.82 -7.26 1.71
CA ILE A 30 4.74 -7.00 0.26
C ILE A 30 6.02 -7.32 -0.51
N GLY A 31 7.16 -7.50 0.15
CA GLY A 31 8.46 -7.70 -0.50
C GLY A 31 8.51 -8.94 -1.40
N PHE A 32 7.72 -9.97 -1.10
CA PHE A 32 7.63 -11.18 -1.94
C PHE A 32 7.12 -10.88 -3.36
N MET A 33 6.30 -9.83 -3.56
CA MET A 33 5.77 -9.45 -4.88
C MET A 33 6.84 -8.83 -5.79
N PHE A 34 7.94 -8.37 -5.19
CA PHE A 34 9.04 -7.69 -5.88
C PHE A 34 10.24 -8.62 -6.13
N GLN A 35 10.18 -9.88 -5.70
CA GLN A 35 11.23 -10.87 -5.93
C GLN A 35 11.47 -11.08 -7.43
N GLY A 36 12.74 -11.06 -7.84
CA GLY A 36 13.16 -11.18 -9.24
C GLY A 36 12.83 -9.96 -10.12
N LYS A 37 12.25 -8.89 -9.57
CA LYS A 37 12.04 -7.63 -10.31
C LYS A 37 13.34 -6.82 -10.34
N ASP A 38 13.59 -6.14 -11.45
CA ASP A 38 14.68 -5.18 -11.54
C ASP A 38 14.34 -3.92 -10.71
N LYS A 39 14.96 -3.83 -9.53
CA LYS A 39 14.77 -2.68 -8.62
C LYS A 39 15.18 -1.36 -9.27
N LYS A 40 16.27 -1.34 -10.05
CA LYS A 40 16.73 -0.11 -10.72
C LYS A 40 15.67 0.37 -11.70
N HIS A 41 15.12 -0.54 -12.50
CA HIS A 41 14.03 -0.21 -13.42
C HIS A 41 12.80 0.34 -12.69
N LEU A 42 12.40 -0.24 -11.56
CA LEU A 42 11.28 0.27 -10.77
C LEU A 42 11.53 1.69 -10.23
N ILE A 43 12.75 1.95 -9.73
CA ILE A 43 13.17 3.28 -9.28
C ILE A 43 13.11 4.28 -10.46
N ASP A 44 13.59 3.89 -11.65
CA ASP A 44 13.54 4.75 -12.84
C ASP A 44 12.10 5.11 -13.23
N ARG A 45 11.19 4.13 -13.23
CA ARG A 45 9.77 4.35 -13.58
C ARG A 45 9.03 5.20 -12.55
N GLU A 46 9.28 4.98 -11.25
CA GLU A 46 8.68 5.81 -10.19
C GLU A 46 9.21 7.23 -10.28
N TRP A 47 10.51 7.41 -10.51
CA TRP A 47 11.11 8.75 -10.62
C TRP A 47 10.49 9.53 -11.78
N GLU A 48 10.35 8.92 -12.96
CA GLU A 48 9.68 9.57 -14.09
C GLU A 48 8.22 9.94 -13.80
N LEU A 49 7.47 9.02 -13.18
CA LEU A 49 6.06 9.24 -12.85
C LEU A 49 5.90 10.44 -11.91
N ILE A 50 6.71 10.48 -10.85
CA ILE A 50 6.58 11.47 -9.79
C ILE A 50 7.22 12.80 -10.18
N ALA A 51 8.36 12.79 -10.86
CA ALA A 51 8.93 14.02 -11.41
C ALA A 51 7.95 14.69 -12.38
N ALA A 52 7.34 13.93 -13.30
CA ALA A 52 6.32 14.47 -14.21
C ALA A 52 5.09 14.99 -13.46
N LEU A 53 4.58 14.24 -12.47
CA LEU A 53 3.47 14.66 -11.60
C LEU A 53 3.75 15.99 -10.88
N LEU A 54 4.95 16.13 -10.33
CA LEU A 54 5.36 17.30 -9.54
C LEU A 54 5.73 18.52 -10.41
N GLY A 55 5.67 18.39 -11.74
CA GLY A 55 5.89 19.49 -12.69
C GLY A 55 7.34 19.64 -13.16
N ALA A 56 8.16 18.59 -13.12
CA ALA A 56 9.52 18.64 -13.64
C ALA A 56 9.53 18.99 -15.14
N PRO A 57 10.35 19.97 -15.57
CA PRO A 57 10.37 20.41 -16.95
C PRO A 57 10.92 19.32 -17.88
N GLY A 58 10.17 19.01 -18.95
CA GLY A 58 10.59 18.06 -19.98
C GLY A 58 10.54 16.58 -19.59
N VAL A 59 10.22 16.25 -18.33
CA VAL A 59 10.08 14.86 -17.88
C VAL A 59 8.71 14.32 -18.24
N LYS A 60 8.67 13.10 -18.78
CA LYS A 60 7.45 12.37 -19.09
C LYS A 60 7.54 10.96 -18.54
N TYR A 61 6.43 10.44 -18.04
CA TYR A 61 6.32 9.04 -17.67
C TYR A 61 6.34 8.16 -18.92
N THR A 62 7.30 7.23 -19.01
CA THR A 62 7.44 6.31 -20.15
C THR A 62 7.10 4.86 -19.81
N GLY A 63 6.62 4.60 -18.59
CA GLY A 63 6.23 3.27 -18.15
C GLY A 63 4.86 2.83 -18.68
N ARG A 64 4.52 1.59 -18.37
CA ARG A 64 3.22 1.01 -18.72
C ARG A 64 2.09 1.71 -17.93
N PRO A 65 0.86 1.77 -18.48
CA PRO A 65 -0.30 2.21 -17.71
C PRO A 65 -0.47 1.41 -16.41
N MET A 66 -0.91 2.04 -15.33
CA MET A 66 -0.95 1.43 -13.99
C MET A 66 -1.74 0.13 -13.96
N ARG A 67 -2.93 0.09 -14.56
CA ARG A 67 -3.72 -1.15 -14.68
C ARG A 67 -2.94 -2.27 -15.36
N THR A 68 -2.28 -1.96 -16.48
CA THR A 68 -1.53 -2.94 -17.28
C THR A 68 -0.25 -3.41 -16.58
N ALA A 69 0.44 -2.52 -15.88
CA ALA A 69 1.65 -2.84 -15.12
C ALA A 69 1.36 -3.80 -13.96
N HIS A 70 0.20 -3.66 -13.32
CA HIS A 70 -0.18 -4.42 -12.12
C HIS A 70 -1.14 -5.59 -12.39
N ALA A 71 -1.69 -5.71 -13.62
CA ALA A 71 -2.74 -6.68 -13.96
C ALA A 71 -2.40 -8.14 -13.65
N GLN A 72 -1.13 -8.54 -13.77
CA GLN A 72 -0.70 -9.93 -13.54
C GLN A 72 -0.63 -10.31 -12.06
N HIS A 73 -0.76 -9.35 -11.15
CA HIS A 73 -0.61 -9.54 -9.72
C HIS A 73 -1.97 -9.44 -9.01
N THR A 74 -2.18 -10.28 -8.01
CA THR A 74 -3.33 -10.17 -7.10
C THR A 74 -2.94 -9.24 -5.96
N ILE A 75 -3.26 -7.96 -6.10
CA ILE A 75 -2.95 -6.93 -5.12
C ILE A 75 -4.24 -6.58 -4.36
N PHE A 76 -4.25 -6.89 -3.06
CA PHE A 76 -5.33 -6.57 -2.15
C PHE A 76 -5.17 -5.16 -1.56
N GLY A 77 -6.24 -4.63 -1.00
CA GLY A 77 -6.28 -3.30 -0.40
C GLY A 77 -5.25 -3.10 0.72
N GLY A 78 -4.98 -4.14 1.52
CA GLY A 78 -3.96 -4.11 2.57
C GLY A 78 -2.53 -4.02 2.01
N HIS A 79 -2.25 -4.68 0.89
CA HIS A 79 -0.93 -4.59 0.22
C HIS A 79 -0.68 -3.18 -0.30
N PHE A 80 -1.69 -2.57 -0.91
CA PHE A 80 -1.62 -1.19 -1.36
C PHE A 80 -1.35 -0.24 -0.20
N GLU A 81 -2.11 -0.38 0.90
CA GLU A 81 -1.93 0.50 2.06
C GLU A 81 -0.57 0.30 2.70
N ARG A 82 -0.05 -0.93 2.75
CA ARG A 82 1.30 -1.17 3.27
C ARG A 82 2.36 -0.44 2.44
N ARG A 83 2.29 -0.49 1.11
CA ARG A 83 3.19 0.28 0.23
C ARG A 83 3.05 1.78 0.50
N LEU A 84 1.84 2.29 0.62
CA LEU A 84 1.58 3.71 0.89
C LEU A 84 2.14 4.14 2.26
N GLN A 85 2.01 3.29 3.27
CA GLN A 85 2.58 3.54 4.59
C GLN A 85 4.11 3.65 4.56
N ILE A 86 4.79 2.75 3.84
CA ILE A 86 6.25 2.82 3.65
C ILE A 86 6.65 4.12 2.93
N LEU A 87 5.85 4.58 1.96
CA LEU A 87 6.08 5.85 1.27
C LEU A 87 5.97 7.04 2.25
N ARG A 88 4.94 7.08 3.11
CA ARG A 88 4.80 8.11 4.14
C ARG A 88 6.00 8.13 5.09
N GLU A 89 6.47 6.95 5.50
CA GLU A 89 7.66 6.83 6.35
C GLU A 89 8.92 7.37 5.67
N ALA A 90 9.15 7.00 4.40
CA ALA A 90 10.29 7.50 3.63
C ALA A 90 10.22 9.03 3.45
N MET A 91 9.07 9.60 3.09
CA MET A 91 8.92 11.06 2.94
C MET A 91 9.18 11.82 4.25
N ARG A 92 8.71 11.29 5.38
CA ARG A 92 8.97 11.89 6.69
C ARG A 92 10.46 11.85 7.03
N ASP A 93 11.12 10.71 6.83
CA ASP A 93 12.53 10.54 7.19
C ASP A 93 13.47 11.37 6.29
N HIS A 94 13.03 11.69 5.07
CA HIS A 94 13.73 12.60 4.14
C HIS A 94 13.30 14.07 4.29
N ALA A 95 12.46 14.40 5.28
CA ALA A 95 11.97 15.75 5.55
C ALA A 95 11.37 16.47 4.32
N VAL A 96 10.61 15.73 3.50
CA VAL A 96 9.98 16.26 2.29
C VAL A 96 8.97 17.35 2.63
N ASP A 97 8.90 18.41 1.82
CA ASP A 97 7.91 19.49 1.95
C ASP A 97 6.46 18.94 1.97
N ALA A 98 5.62 19.50 2.84
CA ALA A 98 4.27 18.99 3.06
C ALA A 98 3.39 19.03 1.80
N GLU A 99 3.58 20.02 0.92
CA GLU A 99 2.84 20.08 -0.35
C GLU A 99 3.24 18.92 -1.28
N VAL A 100 4.53 18.62 -1.36
CA VAL A 100 5.04 17.50 -2.17
C VAL A 100 4.50 16.17 -1.64
N GLN A 101 4.47 16.00 -0.31
CA GLN A 101 3.88 14.80 0.30
C GLN A 101 2.41 14.65 -0.08
N GLN A 102 1.62 15.72 0.05
CA GLN A 102 0.20 15.70 -0.23
C GLN A 102 -0.08 15.34 -1.70
N VAL A 103 0.59 16.01 -2.64
CA VAL A 103 0.41 15.75 -4.09
C VAL A 103 0.72 14.30 -4.45
N TRP A 104 1.81 13.74 -3.91
CA TRP A 104 2.19 12.36 -4.21
C TRP A 104 1.25 11.33 -3.54
N ILE A 105 0.84 11.56 -2.28
CA ILE A 105 -0.10 10.69 -1.59
C ILE A 105 -1.44 10.67 -2.32
N ASP A 106 -1.98 11.83 -2.69
CA ASP A 106 -3.27 11.94 -3.38
C ASP A 106 -3.23 11.26 -4.74
N HIS A 107 -2.14 11.47 -5.50
CA HIS A 107 -1.95 10.78 -6.77
C HIS A 107 -1.90 9.27 -6.57
N THR A 108 -1.13 8.79 -5.59
CA THR A 108 -1.04 7.35 -5.29
C THR A 108 -2.42 6.80 -4.97
N GLN A 109 -3.17 7.43 -4.06
CA GLN A 109 -4.52 7.02 -3.69
C GLN A 109 -5.49 6.98 -4.88
N SER A 110 -5.41 7.96 -5.81
CA SER A 110 -6.24 7.98 -7.02
C SER A 110 -6.03 6.75 -7.92
N LEU A 111 -4.86 6.10 -7.84
CA LEU A 111 -4.53 4.90 -8.62
C LEU A 111 -5.05 3.61 -8.00
N ARG A 112 -5.61 3.65 -6.77
CA ARG A 112 -6.02 2.44 -6.04
C ARG A 112 -6.92 1.54 -6.86
N ALA A 113 -7.99 2.08 -7.46
CA ALA A 113 -8.94 1.31 -8.28
C ALA A 113 -8.34 0.72 -9.57
N GLN A 114 -7.17 1.19 -9.99
CA GLN A 114 -6.45 0.63 -11.14
C GLN A 114 -5.48 -0.49 -10.73
N ILE A 115 -5.05 -0.51 -9.47
CA ILE A 115 -3.99 -1.39 -8.96
C ILE A 115 -4.56 -2.55 -8.13
N THR A 116 -5.60 -2.30 -7.33
CA THR A 116 -6.18 -3.31 -6.44
C THR A 116 -7.26 -4.12 -7.14
N ARG A 117 -7.39 -5.40 -6.78
CA ARG A 117 -8.46 -6.29 -7.26
C ARG A 117 -9.71 -6.30 -6.38
N ASP A 118 -9.61 -5.79 -5.16
CA ASP A 118 -10.76 -5.71 -4.27
C ASP A 118 -11.72 -4.62 -4.75
N LYS A 119 -13.00 -4.97 -4.86
CA LYS A 119 -14.07 -3.99 -4.63
C LYS A 119 -13.90 -3.63 -3.15
N GLY A 120 -13.58 -2.37 -2.85
CA GLY A 120 -12.99 -1.92 -1.58
C GLY A 120 -13.40 -2.69 -0.32
N SER A 121 -12.44 -2.94 0.57
CA SER A 121 -12.69 -3.32 1.97
C SER A 121 -13.30 -2.16 2.77
N GLU A 122 -14.29 -1.48 2.18
CA GLU A 122 -15.19 -0.63 2.93
C GLU A 122 -15.86 -1.57 3.92
N CYS A 123 -15.57 -1.38 5.20
CA CYS A 123 -16.46 -1.86 6.23
C CYS A 123 -17.74 -1.08 6.00
N ALA A 124 -18.65 -1.61 5.17
CA ALA A 124 -20.00 -1.11 5.11
C ALA A 124 -20.47 -1.19 6.56
N THR A 125 -20.75 -0.05 7.19
CA THR A 125 -21.36 -0.02 8.50
C THR A 125 -22.74 -0.66 8.37
N THR A 126 -22.79 -1.99 8.43
CA THR A 126 -24.03 -2.77 8.51
C THR A 126 -24.55 -2.79 9.94
N ALA A 127 -24.10 -1.84 10.78
CA ALA A 127 -24.53 -1.67 12.15
C ALA A 127 -26.04 -1.37 12.29
N GLU A 128 -26.77 -1.15 11.18
CA GLU A 128 -28.23 -1.03 11.23
C GLU A 128 -28.96 -2.37 11.35
N THR A 129 -28.31 -3.53 11.21
CA THR A 129 -28.98 -4.81 11.51
C THR A 129 -28.00 -5.90 11.94
N ALA A 130 -27.25 -5.68 13.02
CA ALA A 130 -26.63 -6.80 13.72
C ALA A 130 -27.75 -7.63 14.37
N PRO A 131 -27.88 -8.95 14.08
CA PRO A 131 -28.72 -9.79 14.91
C PRO A 131 -28.15 -9.74 16.33
N LYS A 132 -28.99 -9.42 17.30
CA LYS A 132 -28.62 -9.40 18.72
C LYS A 132 -28.06 -10.78 19.05
N LEU A 133 -26.74 -10.88 19.18
CA LEU A 133 -26.10 -12.13 19.55
C LEU A 133 -26.64 -12.47 20.93
N ALA A 134 -27.53 -13.46 21.00
CA ALA A 134 -28.05 -13.94 22.27
C ALA A 134 -26.88 -14.56 23.00
N ILE A 135 -26.47 -13.90 24.09
CA ILE A 135 -25.55 -14.48 25.05
C ILE A 135 -26.29 -15.67 25.63
N VAL A 136 -25.88 -16.89 25.24
CA VAL A 136 -26.29 -18.09 25.94
C VAL A 136 -25.73 -17.96 27.36
N PRO A 137 -26.56 -18.08 28.42
CA PRO A 137 -26.03 -18.09 29.78
C PRO A 137 -25.04 -19.24 29.93
N ASP A 138 -24.03 -19.03 30.78
CA ASP A 138 -22.97 -20.00 31.03
C ASP A 138 -23.55 -21.39 31.28
N ALA A 139 -22.92 -22.38 30.64
CA ALA A 139 -23.24 -23.77 30.88
C ALA A 139 -23.05 -24.07 32.38
N PRO A 140 -23.95 -24.86 33.02
CA PRO A 140 -23.72 -25.28 34.39
C PRO A 140 -22.42 -26.08 34.48
N ASP A 141 -21.64 -25.83 35.54
CA ASP A 141 -20.36 -26.47 35.81
C ASP A 141 -20.42 -27.98 35.54
N LEU A 142 -19.65 -28.44 34.56
CA LEU A 142 -19.41 -29.87 34.40
C LEU A 142 -18.46 -30.33 35.52
N PRO A 143 -18.77 -31.42 36.24
CA PRO A 143 -17.83 -32.01 37.18
C PRO A 143 -16.58 -32.48 36.44
N PRO A 144 -15.39 -32.38 37.06
CA PRO A 144 -14.14 -32.74 36.42
C PRO A 144 -14.10 -34.25 36.14
N ASP A 145 -13.50 -34.57 34.99
CA ASP A 145 -13.10 -35.92 34.54
C ASP A 145 -14.17 -36.82 33.89
N LYS A 146 -14.48 -36.55 32.61
CA LYS A 146 -14.55 -37.62 31.61
C LYS A 146 -13.88 -37.21 30.31
N PRO A 147 -12.91 -38.00 29.78
CA PRO A 147 -12.23 -37.67 28.54
C PRO A 147 -13.18 -37.73 27.34
N ILE A 148 -13.18 -36.67 26.53
CA ILE A 148 -13.94 -36.57 25.29
C ILE A 148 -13.35 -37.57 24.28
N LYS A 149 -14.12 -38.60 23.92
CA LYS A 149 -13.72 -39.52 22.85
C LYS A 149 -13.90 -38.84 21.50
N LEU A 150 -12.79 -38.38 20.92
CA LEU A 150 -12.76 -37.87 19.56
C LEU A 150 -12.95 -39.04 18.58
N GLY A 151 -14.17 -39.19 18.07
CA GLY A 151 -14.47 -40.14 16.99
C GLY A 151 -13.72 -39.71 15.73
N ARG A 152 -12.79 -40.56 15.26
CA ARG A 152 -12.13 -40.37 13.97
C ARG A 152 -13.18 -40.54 12.86
N ARG A 153 -13.29 -39.52 12.00
CA ARG A 153 -13.72 -39.69 10.61
C ARG A 153 -12.54 -39.34 9.73
#